data_AF-I6ZJK0-F1
#
_entry.id   AF-I6ZJK0-F1
#
_cell.length_a   1.000
_cell.length_b   1.000
_cell.length_c   1.000
_cell.angle_alpha   90.00
_cell.angle_beta   90.00
_cell.angle_gamma   90.00
#
_symmetry.space_group_name_H-M   'P 1'
#
loop_
_entity.id
_entity.type
_entity.pdbx_description
1 polymer ?
#
loop_
_entity_poly.entity_id
_entity_poly.type
_entity_poly.pdbx_seq_one_letter_code
_entity_poly.pdbx_strand_id
1 'polypeptide(L)'
;MATSIAVRTLQIFTGLGAVATTPFATKFANRRINLPFKGDSRKISTAGEYTKNEPEPVKDNKEEAMKKAVEMLGEGKSGDKRGCFWMPQLNSIEFFFCFNVDKLNSLFLFHFDRKGGNAWEDKLNRIEEITLQREMNFAKGKNKSINPRLKAQLAWMHRWRTTFKPNEHCRIDSSEMKSNNYTLTCNASGVSGAERKDPWIQNISKNDVHIPEFQDKIKN
;
A
#
# COMPACT_ATOMS: atom_id res chain seq x y z
N MET A 1 8.96 46.73 -3.17
CA MET A 1 7.73 46.63 -4.00
C MET A 1 6.86 45.54 -3.41
N ALA A 2 5.74 45.92 -2.79
CA ALA A 2 4.83 45.01 -2.10
C ALA A 2 3.67 44.65 -3.03
N THR A 3 3.47 43.37 -3.31
CA THR A 3 2.34 42.86 -4.10
C THR A 3 1.23 42.42 -3.16
N SER A 4 0.13 43.17 -3.17
CA SER A 4 -1.12 42.86 -2.46
C SER A 4 -1.84 41.70 -3.16
N ILE A 5 -2.20 40.65 -2.42
CA ILE A 5 -3.05 39.56 -2.91
C ILE A 5 -4.49 39.96 -2.61
N ALA A 6 -5.22 40.36 -3.65
CA ALA A 6 -6.66 40.65 -3.55
C ALA A 6 -7.43 39.36 -3.26
N VAL A 7 -7.85 39.18 -2.00
CA VAL A 7 -8.80 38.14 -1.61
C VAL A 7 -10.19 38.58 -2.08
N ARG A 8 -10.72 37.93 -3.12
CA ARG A 8 -12.13 38.12 -3.53
C ARG A 8 -13.04 37.42 -2.55
N THR A 9 -13.72 38.20 -1.72
CA THR A 9 -14.82 37.78 -0.86
C THR A 9 -16.02 37.35 -1.71
N LEU A 10 -16.47 36.10 -1.53
CA LEU A 10 -17.74 35.61 -2.08
C LEU A 10 -18.87 36.08 -1.15
N GLN A 11 -19.71 36.99 -1.64
CA GLN A 11 -21.00 37.28 -1.01
C GLN A 11 -22.02 36.21 -1.40
N ILE A 12 -22.53 35.47 -0.43
CA ILE A 12 -23.65 34.53 -0.61
C ILE A 12 -24.93 35.28 -0.25
N PHE A 13 -25.81 35.48 -1.23
CA PHE A 13 -27.15 36.01 -1.00
C PHE A 13 -28.12 34.85 -0.74
N THR A 14 -28.74 34.83 0.45
CA THR A 14 -29.85 33.95 0.76
C THR A 14 -31.15 34.63 0.37
N GLY A 15 -31.64 34.37 -0.84
CA GLY A 15 -32.93 34.80 -1.34
C GLY A 15 -33.58 33.68 -2.14
N LEU A 16 -34.80 33.30 -1.74
CA LEU A 16 -35.64 32.28 -2.37
C LEU A 16 -35.78 32.53 -3.89
N GLY A 17 -35.11 31.72 -4.70
CA GLY A 17 -35.21 31.71 -6.16
C GLY A 17 -34.48 30.48 -6.68
N ALA A 18 -35.12 29.73 -7.59
CA ALA A 18 -34.67 28.43 -8.07
C ALA A 18 -33.16 28.40 -8.37
N VAL A 19 -32.43 27.54 -7.66
CA VAL A 19 -31.00 27.35 -7.86
C VAL A 19 -30.82 26.54 -9.15
N ALA A 20 -30.67 27.23 -10.27
CA ALA A 20 -30.14 26.63 -11.48
C ALA A 20 -28.65 26.33 -11.23
N THR A 21 -28.34 25.11 -10.80
CA THR A 21 -26.97 24.61 -10.78
C THR A 21 -26.50 24.54 -12.24
N THR A 22 -25.78 25.55 -12.73
CA THR A 22 -25.07 25.42 -13.99
C THR A 22 -23.95 24.40 -13.75
N PRO A 23 -23.97 23.21 -14.37
CA PRO A 23 -22.82 22.33 -14.27
C PRO A 23 -21.64 23.07 -14.91
N PHE A 24 -20.53 23.18 -14.18
CA PHE A 24 -19.22 23.41 -14.79
C PHE A 24 -18.90 22.19 -15.65
N ALA A 25 -19.51 22.12 -16.84
CA ALA A 25 -19.10 21.23 -17.89
C ALA A 25 -17.79 21.80 -18.43
N THR A 26 -16.66 21.35 -17.89
CA THR A 26 -15.38 21.50 -18.59
C THR A 26 -15.45 20.66 -19.85
N LYS A 27 -16.02 21.22 -20.92
CA LYS A 27 -15.86 20.70 -22.27
C LYS A 27 -14.39 20.85 -22.63
N PHE A 28 -13.57 19.86 -22.30
CA PHE A 28 -12.35 19.59 -23.05
C PHE A 28 -12.75 19.03 -24.43
N ALA A 29 -13.45 19.87 -25.20
CA ALA A 29 -13.72 19.64 -26.60
C ALA A 29 -12.42 19.91 -27.34
N ASN A 30 -11.61 18.86 -27.49
CA ASN A 30 -10.74 18.55 -28.63
C ASN A 30 -10.07 19.75 -29.36
N ARG A 31 -9.66 20.79 -28.63
CA ARG A 31 -8.83 21.86 -29.16
C ARG A 31 -7.40 21.44 -28.90
N ARG A 32 -6.73 21.02 -29.97
CA ARG A 32 -5.27 20.97 -30.02
C ARG A 32 -4.76 22.37 -29.72
N ILE A 33 -4.34 22.61 -28.49
CA ILE A 33 -3.62 23.82 -28.13
C ILE A 33 -2.23 23.65 -28.73
N ASN A 34 -1.99 24.26 -29.89
CA ASN A 34 -0.66 24.43 -30.44
C ASN A 34 0.07 25.45 -29.55
N LEU A 35 0.70 24.96 -28.49
CA LEU A 35 1.69 25.74 -27.75
C LEU A 35 2.96 25.82 -28.61
N PRO A 36 3.51 27.02 -28.87
CA PRO A 36 4.81 27.14 -29.55
C PRO A 36 5.90 26.72 -28.56
N PHE A 37 6.14 25.41 -28.45
CA PHE A 37 7.36 24.89 -27.82
C PHE A 37 8.51 25.10 -28.78
N LYS A 38 9.30 26.12 -28.47
CA LYS A 38 10.59 26.43 -29.09
C LYS A 38 11.55 25.28 -28.79
N GLY A 39 11.91 24.52 -29.82
CA GLY A 39 13.08 23.63 -29.84
C GLY A 39 12.87 22.23 -29.24
N ASP A 40 12.25 21.33 -30.01
CA ASP A 40 12.85 20.04 -30.40
C ASP A 40 11.85 19.27 -31.26
N SER A 41 12.12 19.19 -32.56
CA SER A 41 11.34 18.42 -33.50
C SER A 41 11.62 16.92 -33.32
N ARG A 42 10.98 16.31 -32.31
CA ARG A 42 10.88 14.84 -32.27
C ARG A 42 10.03 14.38 -33.45
N LYS A 43 10.70 13.78 -34.44
CA LYS A 43 10.07 13.03 -35.53
C LYS A 43 9.18 11.95 -34.94
N ILE A 44 7.88 12.05 -35.16
CA ILE A 44 6.93 10.96 -34.92
C ILE A 44 7.08 10.00 -36.09
N SER A 45 7.81 8.91 -35.87
CA SER A 45 7.88 7.81 -36.84
C SER A 45 6.51 7.16 -36.95
N THR A 46 5.90 7.32 -38.11
CA THR A 46 4.73 6.60 -38.60
C THR A 46 5.00 5.10 -38.71
N ALA A 47 4.02 4.30 -38.30
CA ALA A 47 3.77 2.91 -38.70
C ALA A 47 4.97 1.95 -38.54
N GLY A 48 5.41 1.75 -37.30
CA GLY A 48 5.95 0.47 -36.88
C GLY A 48 4.78 -0.41 -36.42
N GLU A 49 4.68 -1.60 -36.98
CA GLU A 49 3.80 -2.69 -36.58
C GLU A 49 3.91 -2.91 -35.06
N TYR A 50 2.99 -2.31 -34.30
CA TYR A 50 2.81 -2.66 -32.90
C TYR A 50 2.20 -4.05 -32.89
N THR A 51 3.05 -5.06 -32.80
CA THR A 51 2.65 -6.38 -32.32
C THR A 51 1.99 -6.11 -30.97
N LYS A 52 0.66 -6.12 -31.00
CA LYS A 52 -0.19 -6.05 -29.83
C LYS A 52 -0.02 -7.39 -29.15
N ASN A 53 1.11 -7.58 -28.49
CA ASN A 53 1.25 -8.56 -27.43
C ASN A 53 0.24 -8.09 -26.39
N GLU A 54 -0.99 -8.57 -26.53
CA GLU A 54 -1.99 -8.54 -25.50
C GLU A 54 -1.28 -9.10 -24.26
N PRO A 55 -1.00 -8.27 -23.24
CA PRO A 55 -0.33 -8.79 -22.07
C PRO A 55 -1.25 -9.87 -21.53
N GLU A 56 -0.75 -11.11 -21.51
CA GLU A 56 -1.46 -12.22 -20.88
C GLU A 56 -2.00 -11.72 -19.53
N PRO A 57 -3.26 -12.04 -19.19
CA PRO A 57 -3.81 -11.65 -17.91
C PRO A 57 -2.89 -12.17 -16.83
N VAL A 58 -2.14 -11.26 -16.20
CA VAL A 58 -1.21 -11.57 -15.11
C VAL A 58 -2.05 -12.26 -14.05
N LYS A 59 -1.94 -13.59 -13.94
CA LYS A 59 -2.55 -14.37 -12.87
C LYS A 59 -2.23 -13.66 -11.55
N ASP A 60 -3.23 -13.48 -10.70
CA ASP A 60 -3.11 -12.67 -9.49
C ASP A 60 -2.08 -13.35 -8.56
N ASN A 61 -0.80 -12.96 -8.66
CA ASN A 61 0.36 -13.52 -7.93
C ASN A 61 0.31 -13.29 -6.40
N LYS A 62 -0.85 -12.97 -5.85
CA LYS A 62 -1.04 -12.60 -4.45
C LYS A 62 -0.85 -13.78 -3.50
N GLU A 63 -1.51 -14.91 -3.80
CA GLU A 63 -1.41 -16.11 -2.98
C GLU A 63 0.00 -16.69 -3.06
N GLU A 64 0.60 -16.71 -4.25
CA GLU A 64 1.97 -17.19 -4.44
C GLU A 64 2.98 -16.32 -3.69
N ALA A 65 2.83 -14.99 -3.71
CA ALA A 65 3.70 -14.09 -2.94
C ALA A 65 3.59 -14.32 -1.43
N MET A 66 2.39 -14.53 -0.90
CA MET A 66 2.18 -14.85 0.52
C MET A 66 2.76 -16.24 0.87
N LYS A 67 2.55 -17.24 0.01
CA LYS A 67 3.14 -18.57 0.18
C LYS A 67 4.67 -18.49 0.23
N LYS A 68 5.29 -17.78 -0.71
CA LYS A 68 6.73 -17.55 -0.75
C LYS A 68 7.24 -16.80 0.49
N ALA A 69 6.50 -15.83 1.00
CA ALA A 69 6.85 -15.16 2.25
C ALA A 69 6.81 -16.10 3.45
N VAL A 70 5.82 -16.98 3.53
CA VAL A 70 5.75 -18.02 4.57
C VAL A 70 6.95 -18.97 4.46
N GLU A 71 7.31 -19.41 3.26
CA GLU A 71 8.51 -20.22 3.01
C GLU A 71 9.78 -19.52 3.51
N MET A 72 9.96 -18.23 3.18
CA MET A 72 11.10 -17.41 3.65
C MET A 72 11.16 -17.25 5.18
N LEU A 73 10.03 -17.37 5.88
CA LEU A 73 9.98 -17.34 7.34
C LEU A 73 10.14 -18.73 7.98
N GLY A 74 9.91 -19.80 7.21
CA GLY A 74 9.82 -21.19 7.66
C GLY A 74 11.14 -21.97 7.66
N GLU A 75 12.20 -21.45 7.05
CA GLU A 75 13.52 -22.12 6.94
C GLU A 75 14.25 -22.37 8.29
N GLY A 76 13.60 -22.19 9.45
CA GLY A 76 14.25 -22.36 10.77
C GLY A 76 13.46 -23.07 11.87
N LYS A 77 12.13 -23.25 11.79
CA LYS A 77 11.34 -23.89 12.86
C LYS A 77 10.11 -24.61 12.31
N SER A 78 10.24 -25.93 12.15
CA SER A 78 9.13 -26.85 11.86
C SER A 78 8.13 -26.80 13.03
N GLY A 79 6.89 -26.35 12.77
CA GLY A 79 5.77 -26.49 13.71
C GLY A 79 4.92 -25.24 13.97
N ASP A 80 5.38 -24.05 13.59
CA ASP A 80 4.65 -22.80 13.81
C ASP A 80 3.81 -22.43 12.58
N LYS A 81 2.47 -22.48 12.69
CA LYS A 81 1.60 -22.12 11.55
C LYS A 81 1.70 -20.64 11.23
N ARG A 82 1.90 -20.31 9.95
CA ARG A 82 2.01 -18.92 9.48
C ARG A 82 0.85 -18.54 8.58
N GLY A 83 0.32 -17.34 8.81
CA GLY A 83 -0.75 -16.75 8.02
C GLY A 83 -0.34 -15.37 7.54
N CYS A 84 -0.77 -15.01 6.34
CA CYS A 84 -0.52 -13.69 5.77
C CYS A 84 -1.80 -13.05 5.24
N PHE A 85 -1.88 -11.72 5.24
CA PHE A 85 -3.01 -10.96 4.69
C PHE A 85 -2.53 -9.65 4.06
N TRP A 86 -3.19 -9.25 2.95
CA TRP A 86 -2.88 -8.02 2.22
C TRP A 86 -3.34 -6.78 2.95
N MET A 87 -2.56 -5.70 2.83
CA MET A 87 -2.86 -4.43 3.48
C MET A 87 -2.36 -3.21 2.71
N PRO A 88 -3.22 -2.21 2.40
CA PRO A 88 -4.69 -2.30 2.40
C PRO A 88 -5.24 -3.34 1.41
N GLN A 89 -6.54 -3.64 1.47
CA GLN A 89 -7.23 -4.54 0.52
C GLN A 89 -7.66 -3.79 -0.76
N LEU A 90 -6.70 -3.25 -1.50
CA LEU A 90 -6.94 -2.60 -2.79
C LEU A 90 -6.21 -3.35 -3.89
N ASN A 91 -6.81 -3.31 -5.08
CA ASN A 91 -6.18 -3.81 -6.29
C ASN A 91 -4.89 -3.01 -6.54
N SER A 92 -3.82 -3.70 -6.94
CA SER A 92 -2.45 -3.17 -7.16
C SER A 92 -1.60 -2.90 -5.91
N ILE A 93 -1.98 -3.39 -4.73
CA ILE A 93 -1.18 -3.22 -3.53
C ILE A 93 0.00 -4.18 -3.47
N GLU A 94 1.05 -3.67 -2.83
CA GLU A 94 2.37 -4.28 -2.72
C GLU A 94 2.73 -4.61 -1.26
N PHE A 95 1.84 -4.43 -0.28
CA PHE A 95 2.13 -4.75 1.12
C PHE A 95 1.22 -5.81 1.69
N PHE A 96 1.80 -6.69 2.49
CA PHE A 96 1.07 -7.67 3.28
C PHE A 96 1.82 -7.99 4.56
N PHE A 97 1.06 -8.36 5.58
CA PHE A 97 1.61 -8.82 6.86
C PHE A 97 1.60 -10.34 6.91
N CYS A 98 2.59 -10.91 7.58
CA CYS A 98 2.62 -12.32 7.97
C CYS A 98 2.85 -12.45 9.47
N PHE A 99 2.23 -13.43 10.11
CA PHE A 99 2.32 -13.65 11.55
C PHE A 99 2.23 -15.14 11.91
N ASN A 100 2.60 -15.49 13.15
CA ASN A 100 2.31 -16.81 13.70
C ASN A 100 0.83 -16.90 14.10
N VAL A 101 0.07 -17.79 13.47
CA VAL A 101 -1.38 -17.93 13.71
C VAL A 101 -1.67 -18.52 15.09
N ASP A 102 -0.81 -19.41 15.59
CA ASP A 102 -1.01 -20.10 16.87
C ASP A 102 -0.60 -19.21 18.06
N LYS A 103 0.50 -18.46 17.90
CA LYS A 103 1.08 -17.63 18.97
C LYS A 103 0.67 -16.16 18.89
N LEU A 104 0.10 -15.73 17.77
CA LEU A 104 -0.25 -14.33 17.47
C LEU A 104 0.92 -13.36 17.69
N ASN A 105 2.15 -13.85 17.50
CA ASN A 105 3.38 -13.11 17.69
C ASN A 105 4.19 -13.07 16.39
N SER A 106 5.28 -12.30 16.43
CA SER A 106 6.23 -12.15 15.31
C SER A 106 5.54 -11.70 14.03
N LEU A 107 5.22 -10.40 13.99
CA LEU A 107 4.57 -9.76 12.86
C LEU A 107 5.62 -9.24 11.88
N PHE A 108 5.54 -9.69 10.64
CA PHE A 108 6.45 -9.30 9.57
C PHE A 108 5.69 -8.57 8.48
N LEU A 109 6.21 -7.43 8.03
CA LEU A 109 5.67 -6.69 6.89
C LEU A 109 6.51 -7.01 5.65
N PHE A 110 5.86 -7.31 4.55
CA PHE A 110 6.50 -7.56 3.26
C PHE A 110 6.10 -6.53 2.22
N HIS A 111 7.04 -6.20 1.34
CA HIS A 111 6.83 -5.47 0.11
C HIS A 111 6.94 -6.43 -1.09
N PHE A 112 5.93 -6.41 -1.97
CA PHE A 112 5.83 -7.17 -3.19
C PHE A 112 5.85 -6.25 -4.42
N ASP A 113 7.02 -6.07 -5.00
CA ASP A 113 7.20 -5.37 -6.26
C ASP A 113 6.81 -6.27 -7.45
N ARG A 114 5.62 -6.05 -7.99
CA ARG A 114 5.13 -6.75 -9.18
C ARG A 114 6.04 -6.54 -10.40
N LYS A 115 6.78 -5.43 -10.43
CA LYS A 115 7.71 -5.05 -11.50
C LYS A 115 9.16 -5.37 -11.16
N GLY A 116 9.41 -6.04 -10.03
CA GLY A 116 10.72 -6.59 -9.71
C GLY A 116 11.19 -7.56 -10.79
N GLY A 117 12.50 -7.88 -10.77
CA GLY A 117 13.14 -8.78 -11.73
C GLY A 117 12.52 -10.18 -11.77
N ASN A 118 13.11 -11.11 -12.51
CA ASN A 118 12.50 -12.43 -12.71
C ASN A 118 12.47 -13.30 -11.43
N ALA A 119 13.35 -13.03 -10.47
CA ALA A 119 13.50 -13.81 -9.24
C ALA A 119 12.58 -13.32 -8.10
N TRP A 120 12.19 -14.24 -7.20
CA TRP A 120 11.32 -13.91 -6.06
C TRP A 120 12.02 -12.98 -5.07
N GLU A 121 13.34 -13.07 -4.94
CA GLU A 121 14.17 -12.26 -4.07
C GLU A 121 14.22 -10.79 -4.50
N ASP A 122 13.90 -10.50 -5.77
CA ASP A 122 13.78 -9.14 -6.28
C ASP A 122 12.38 -8.58 -6.07
N LYS A 123 11.36 -9.44 -6.21
CA LYS A 123 9.95 -9.04 -6.06
C LYS A 123 9.53 -8.95 -4.60
N LEU A 124 9.99 -9.85 -3.74
CA LEU A 124 9.50 -10.03 -2.39
C LEU A 124 10.57 -9.67 -1.35
N ASN A 125 10.31 -8.62 -0.58
CA ASN A 125 11.27 -8.08 0.38
C ASN A 125 10.62 -7.90 1.76
N ARG A 126 11.25 -8.43 2.80
CA ARG A 126 10.84 -8.18 4.19
C ARG A 126 11.26 -6.78 4.61
N ILE A 127 10.32 -5.99 5.12
CA ILE A 127 10.56 -4.65 5.66
C ILE A 127 10.93 -4.79 7.14
N GLU A 128 12.14 -4.36 7.49
CA GLU A 128 12.56 -4.24 8.90
C GLU A 128 12.04 -2.95 9.50
N GLU A 129 12.15 -1.88 8.74
CA GLU A 129 11.76 -0.56 9.20
C GLU A 129 11.40 0.37 8.05
N ILE A 130 10.61 1.40 8.38
CA ILE A 130 10.23 2.48 7.49
C ILE A 130 10.63 3.80 8.14
N THR A 131 11.51 4.55 7.49
CA THR A 131 12.03 5.81 8.01
C THR A 131 10.98 6.92 7.96
N LEU A 132 11.25 8.04 8.65
CA LEU A 132 10.40 9.24 8.60
C LEU A 132 10.24 9.76 7.16
N GLN A 133 11.30 9.67 6.37
CA GLN A 133 11.36 10.06 4.96
C GLN A 133 10.56 9.11 4.03
N ARG A 134 9.89 8.09 4.59
CA ARG A 134 9.14 7.07 3.87
C ARG A 134 10.04 6.23 2.96
N GLU A 135 11.20 5.86 3.47
CA GLU A 135 12.07 4.86 2.86
C GLU A 135 11.88 3.53 3.59
N MET A 136 11.74 2.46 2.82
CA MET A 136 11.68 1.10 3.34
C MET A 136 13.10 0.56 3.41
N ASN A 137 13.50 0.12 4.60
CA ASN A 137 14.75 -0.59 4.80
C ASN A 137 14.42 -2.08 4.88
N PHE A 138 14.95 -2.85 3.93
CA PHE A 138 14.67 -4.27 3.82
C PHE A 138 15.70 -5.10 4.60
N ALA A 139 15.30 -6.29 5.05
CA ALA A 139 16.15 -7.22 5.80
C ALA A 139 17.50 -7.56 5.10
N LYS A 140 17.50 -7.51 3.76
CA LYS A 140 18.69 -7.76 2.93
C LYS A 140 19.55 -6.50 2.69
N GLY A 141 19.36 -5.43 3.47
CA GLY A 141 20.14 -4.18 3.40
C GLY A 141 19.84 -3.28 2.19
N LYS A 142 18.86 -3.63 1.37
CA LYS A 142 18.37 -2.78 0.27
C LYS A 142 17.41 -1.73 0.84
N ASN A 143 17.56 -0.48 0.40
CA ASN A 143 16.63 0.60 0.74
C ASN A 143 15.84 1.02 -0.49
N LYS A 144 14.56 1.33 -0.32
CA LYS A 144 13.69 1.76 -1.42
C LYS A 144 12.70 2.83 -0.97
N SER A 145 12.60 3.91 -1.74
CA SER A 145 11.57 4.92 -1.50
C SER A 145 10.17 4.34 -1.74
N ILE A 146 9.23 4.62 -0.84
CA ILE A 146 7.83 4.21 -1.00
C ILE A 146 7.24 4.91 -2.22
N ASN A 147 6.63 4.15 -3.13
CA ASN A 147 5.92 4.69 -4.27
C ASN A 147 4.89 5.75 -3.81
N PRO A 148 4.83 6.94 -4.41
CA PRO A 148 3.88 7.99 -4.01
C PRO A 148 2.42 7.52 -3.85
N ARG A 149 1.97 6.57 -4.69
CA ARG A 149 0.62 5.99 -4.59
C ARG A 149 0.41 5.22 -3.29
N LEU A 150 1.45 4.51 -2.84
CA LEU A 150 1.45 3.75 -1.59
C LEU A 150 1.60 4.66 -0.36
N LYS A 151 2.22 5.85 -0.49
CA LYS A 151 2.34 6.80 0.63
C LYS A 151 0.98 7.22 1.19
N ALA A 152 -0.03 7.38 0.32
CA ALA A 152 -1.39 7.70 0.75
C ALA A 152 -2.04 6.54 1.53
N GLN A 153 -1.76 5.30 1.13
CA GLN A 153 -2.28 4.11 1.81
C GLN A 153 -1.61 3.87 3.17
N LEU A 154 -0.36 4.30 3.29
CA LEU A 154 0.39 4.34 4.54
C LEU A 154 0.23 5.67 5.29
N ALA A 155 -0.83 6.44 4.99
CA ALA A 155 -1.07 7.70 5.66
C ALA A 155 -1.11 7.53 7.17
N TRP A 156 -1.72 6.45 7.70
CA TRP A 156 -1.77 6.15 9.15
C TRP A 156 -0.39 6.16 9.82
N MET A 157 0.69 5.89 9.08
CA MET A 157 2.06 5.95 9.57
C MET A 157 2.55 7.37 9.89
N HIS A 158 1.80 8.44 9.59
CA HIS A 158 2.15 9.81 9.98
C HIS A 158 2.14 10.01 11.51
N ARG A 159 1.59 9.04 12.25
CA ARG A 159 1.59 9.03 13.72
C ARG A 159 2.99 8.82 14.31
N TRP A 160 3.90 8.19 13.56
CA TRP A 160 5.28 7.99 13.99
C TRP A 160 6.14 9.21 13.63
N ARG A 161 6.82 9.78 14.63
CA ARG A 161 7.82 10.84 14.47
C ARG A 161 9.25 10.31 14.29
N THR A 162 9.40 9.00 14.36
CA THR A 162 10.67 8.29 14.16
C THR A 162 10.44 7.18 13.13
N THR A 163 11.46 6.35 12.96
CA THR A 163 11.39 5.09 12.25
C THR A 163 10.29 4.19 12.79
N PHE A 164 9.49 3.62 11.90
CA PHE A 164 8.46 2.63 12.20
C PHE A 164 9.00 1.22 11.98
N LYS A 165 8.97 0.38 13.02
CA LYS A 165 9.34 -1.03 12.96
C LYS A 165 8.11 -1.90 13.14
N PRO A 166 7.67 -2.65 12.11
CA PRO A 166 6.44 -3.44 12.17
C PRO A 166 6.36 -4.40 13.36
N ASN A 167 7.45 -5.12 13.68
CA ASN A 167 7.48 -6.11 14.74
C ASN A 167 7.52 -5.50 16.16
N GLU A 168 7.97 -4.26 16.31
CA GLU A 168 8.05 -3.57 17.62
C GLU A 168 6.80 -2.72 17.87
N HIS A 169 6.22 -2.14 16.82
CA HIS A 169 5.13 -1.16 16.94
C HIS A 169 3.74 -1.71 16.66
N CYS A 170 3.64 -2.94 16.15
CA CYS A 170 2.35 -3.56 15.86
C CYS A 170 2.22 -4.92 16.54
N ARG A 171 0.99 -5.24 16.90
CA ARG A 171 0.59 -6.54 17.42
C ARG A 171 -0.67 -7.01 16.71
N ILE A 172 -0.85 -8.32 16.65
CA ILE A 172 -2.07 -8.93 16.14
C ILE A 172 -2.72 -9.72 17.27
N ASP A 173 -4.00 -9.50 17.47
CA ASP A 173 -4.78 -10.16 18.51
C ASP A 173 -5.97 -10.88 17.84
N SER A 174 -6.45 -11.99 18.41
CA SER A 174 -7.70 -12.60 17.96
C SER A 174 -8.87 -11.87 18.62
N SER A 175 -9.76 -11.30 17.82
CA SER A 175 -10.97 -10.61 18.31
C SER A 175 -11.92 -11.64 18.92
N GLU A 176 -12.14 -11.57 20.23
CA GLU A 176 -13.09 -12.34 21.09
C GLU A 176 -13.30 -13.84 20.78
N MET A 177 -13.49 -14.67 21.82
CA MET A 177 -13.60 -16.14 21.72
C MET A 177 -14.57 -16.71 20.67
N LYS A 178 -15.48 -15.90 20.10
CA LYS A 178 -16.48 -16.32 19.12
C LYS A 178 -16.25 -15.80 17.69
N SER A 179 -15.49 -14.72 17.48
CA SER A 179 -15.54 -14.01 16.19
C SER A 179 -14.53 -14.51 15.15
N ASN A 180 -13.56 -15.35 15.52
CA ASN A 180 -12.53 -15.93 14.62
C ASN A 180 -11.69 -14.92 13.83
N ASN A 181 -11.97 -13.62 13.94
CA ASN A 181 -11.30 -12.54 13.22
C ASN A 181 -10.05 -12.08 13.97
N TYR A 182 -9.18 -11.38 13.26
CA TYR A 182 -7.96 -10.80 13.83
C TYR A 182 -8.06 -9.28 13.88
N THR A 183 -7.35 -8.68 14.82
CA THR A 183 -7.22 -7.23 14.97
C THR A 183 -5.74 -6.88 14.99
N LEU A 184 -5.28 -6.17 13.96
CA LEU A 184 -3.96 -5.58 13.90
C LEU A 184 -4.00 -4.22 14.59
N THR A 185 -3.22 -4.07 15.66
CA THR A 185 -3.08 -2.82 16.41
C THR A 185 -1.66 -2.31 16.27
N CYS A 186 -1.48 -1.11 15.74
CA CYS A 186 -0.18 -0.43 15.67
C CYS A 186 -0.19 0.80 16.57
N ASN A 187 0.73 0.85 17.53
CA ASN A 187 0.82 1.91 18.53
C ASN A 187 2.13 2.70 18.38
N ALA A 188 2.02 4.02 18.43
CA ALA A 188 3.16 4.94 18.48
C ALA A 188 3.58 5.31 19.92
N SER A 189 2.85 4.81 20.93
CA SER A 189 3.14 5.04 22.34
C SER A 189 4.49 4.43 22.72
N GLY A 190 5.35 5.21 23.37
CA GLY A 190 6.71 4.78 23.76
C GLY A 190 7.80 5.27 22.81
N VAL A 191 7.44 5.81 21.65
CA VAL A 191 8.39 6.52 20.78
C VAL A 191 8.62 7.92 21.34
N SER A 192 9.87 8.24 21.69
CA SER A 192 10.27 9.56 22.16
C SER A 192 9.84 10.65 21.17
N GLY A 193 9.00 11.59 21.65
CA GLY A 193 8.48 12.70 20.84
C GLY A 193 7.15 12.42 20.14
N ALA A 194 6.59 11.21 20.20
CA ALA A 194 5.22 10.96 19.72
C ALA A 194 4.20 11.55 20.71
N GLU A 195 3.29 12.40 20.23
CA GLU A 195 2.08 12.76 20.98
C GLU A 195 1.28 11.48 21.28
N ARG A 196 0.62 11.41 22.44
CA ARG A 196 -0.32 10.33 22.77
C ARG A 196 -1.46 10.33 21.76
N LYS A 197 -1.25 9.64 20.64
CA LYS A 197 -2.24 9.41 19.60
C LYS A 197 -2.86 8.05 19.84
N ASP A 198 -4.15 7.94 19.57
CA ASP A 198 -4.84 6.65 19.63
C ASP A 198 -4.10 5.62 18.76
N PRO A 199 -4.07 4.34 19.17
CA PRO A 199 -3.52 3.29 18.34
C PRO A 199 -4.30 3.23 17.02
N TRP A 200 -3.59 2.93 15.95
CA TRP A 200 -4.25 2.61 14.69
C TRP A 200 -4.65 1.13 14.70
N ILE A 201 -5.90 0.86 14.35
CA ILE A 201 -6.51 -0.47 14.47
C ILE A 201 -7.08 -0.86 13.11
N GLN A 202 -6.81 -2.09 12.69
CA GLN A 202 -7.40 -2.73 11.52
C GLN A 202 -8.00 -4.07 11.89
N ASN A 203 -9.28 -4.26 11.58
CA ASN A 203 -9.93 -5.57 11.66
C ASN A 203 -9.68 -6.36 10.37
N ILE A 204 -9.39 -7.65 10.53
CA ILE A 204 -9.01 -8.58 9.46
C ILE A 204 -9.90 -9.80 9.59
N SER A 205 -10.64 -10.12 8.52
CA SER A 205 -11.44 -11.34 8.48
C SER A 205 -10.53 -12.56 8.46
N LYS A 206 -10.93 -13.64 9.13
CA LYS A 206 -10.21 -14.93 9.04
C LYS A 206 -10.07 -15.42 7.59
N ASN A 207 -11.07 -15.13 6.77
CA ASN A 207 -11.10 -15.54 5.36
C ASN A 207 -10.10 -14.75 4.49
N ASP A 208 -9.65 -13.58 4.97
CA ASP A 208 -8.64 -12.78 4.27
C ASP A 208 -7.21 -13.22 4.62
N VAL A 209 -7.05 -14.11 5.60
CA VAL A 209 -5.76 -14.66 6.01
C VAL A 209 -5.48 -15.94 5.21
N HIS A 210 -4.48 -15.86 4.35
CA HIS A 210 -3.95 -17.01 3.63
C HIS A 210 -3.00 -17.81 4.53
N ILE A 211 -3.33 -19.07 4.75
CA ILE A 211 -2.52 -20.02 5.53
C ILE A 211 -2.19 -21.20 4.61
N PRO A 212 -0.95 -21.29 4.07
CA PRO A 212 -0.60 -22.28 3.05
C PRO A 212 -0.86 -23.73 3.47
N GLU A 213 -0.62 -24.07 4.73
CA GLU A 213 -0.74 -25.42 5.29
C GLU A 213 -2.16 -26.00 5.24
N PHE A 214 -3.19 -25.13 5.22
CA PHE A 214 -4.58 -25.59 5.08
C PHE A 214 -4.93 -25.90 3.62
N GLN A 215 -4.28 -25.26 2.66
CA GLN A 215 -4.58 -25.47 1.23
C GLN A 215 -3.98 -26.78 0.71
N ASP A 216 -2.82 -27.19 1.20
CA ASP A 216 -2.16 -28.43 0.75
C ASP A 216 -2.93 -29.69 1.21
N LYS A 217 -3.75 -29.60 2.27
CA LYS A 217 -4.59 -30.71 2.77
C LYS A 217 -5.89 -30.93 1.99
N ILE A 218 -6.31 -29.96 1.16
CA ILE A 218 -7.55 -30.06 0.38
C ILE A 218 -7.28 -30.70 -1.01
N LYS A 219 -6.02 -30.72 -1.45
CA LYS A 219 -5.62 -31.21 -2.78
C LYS A 219 -5.13 -32.67 -2.81
N ASN A 220 -5.04 -33.33 -1.65
CA ASN A 220 -4.71 -34.74 -1.49
C ASN A 220 -5.90 -35.50 -0.94
#